data_AF-A0A6H1ZA03-F1
#
_entry.id   AF-A0A6H1ZA03-F1
#
_cell.length_a   1.000
_cell.length_b   1.000
_cell.length_c   1.000
_cell.angle_alpha   90.00
_cell.angle_beta   90.00
_cell.angle_gamma   90.00
#
_symmetry.space_group_name_H-M   'P 1'
#
loop_
_entity.id
_entity.type
_entity.pdbx_description
1 polymer ?
#
loop_
_entity_poly.entity_id
_entity_poly.type
_entity_poly.pdbx_seq_one_letter_code
_entity_poly.pdbx_strand_id
1 'polypeptide(L)'
;MADWNTESQTNGLTLSMIAGYMKMLYCQPMRTWSIIYSVLFIILLAWESNPAIAADPWSKQDKILEGVYLILHAVDMGQTLDIASHPDKYYEYNPVLGKHPTKSAVYAYFIGTTMVHIGVTHWLPKRYRPWFQGITIGLSGGCVLHNFNIGLRVRF
;
A
#
# COMPACT_ATOMS: atom_id res chain seq x y z
N MET A 1 -25.56 -45.58 -5.92
CA MET A 1 -25.92 -44.27 -5.37
C MET A 1 -24.60 -43.54 -5.11
N ALA A 2 -24.25 -42.58 -5.96
CA ALA A 2 -23.04 -41.78 -5.79
C ALA A 2 -23.30 -40.68 -4.76
N ASP A 3 -22.39 -40.55 -3.81
CA ASP A 3 -22.44 -39.62 -2.68
C ASP A 3 -22.10 -38.19 -3.16
N TRP A 4 -23.13 -37.36 -3.29
CA TRP A 4 -23.04 -35.95 -3.73
C TRP A 4 -22.61 -34.98 -2.61
N ASN A 5 -22.27 -35.46 -1.40
CA ASN A 5 -21.97 -34.57 -0.26
C ASN A 5 -20.48 -34.18 -0.13
N THR A 6 -19.57 -34.77 -0.90
CA THR A 6 -18.12 -34.50 -0.73
C THR A 6 -17.60 -33.32 -1.57
N GLU A 7 -18.31 -32.92 -2.63
CA GLU A 7 -17.86 -31.86 -3.56
C GLU A 7 -18.25 -30.44 -3.11
N SER A 8 -19.25 -30.30 -2.23
CA SER A 8 -19.65 -28.99 -1.70
C SER A 8 -18.75 -28.53 -0.52
N GLN A 9 -18.21 -29.47 0.26
CA GLN A 9 -17.37 -29.15 1.41
C GLN A 9 -15.94 -28.74 1.02
N THR A 10 -15.39 -29.30 -0.06
CA THR A 10 -14.04 -28.95 -0.55
C THR A 10 -14.00 -27.52 -1.11
N ASN A 11 -15.05 -27.07 -1.79
CA ASN A 11 -15.17 -25.70 -2.31
C ASN A 11 -15.36 -24.64 -1.20
N GLY A 12 -16.01 -25.01 -0.09
CA GLY A 12 -16.16 -24.12 1.07
C GLY A 12 -14.86 -23.93 1.86
N LEU A 13 -14.03 -24.97 1.94
CA LEU A 13 -12.72 -24.93 2.61
C LEU A 13 -11.68 -24.14 1.81
N THR A 14 -11.67 -24.23 0.48
CA THR A 14 -10.75 -23.43 -0.36
C THR A 14 -11.13 -21.95 -0.40
N LEU A 15 -12.41 -21.60 -0.50
CA LEU A 15 -12.87 -20.21 -0.43
C LEU A 15 -12.70 -19.58 0.95
N SER A 16 -12.92 -20.32 2.04
CA SER A 16 -12.68 -19.82 3.40
C SER A 16 -11.20 -19.76 3.76
N MET A 17 -10.36 -20.66 3.25
CA MET A 17 -8.90 -20.52 3.33
C MET A 17 -8.39 -19.38 2.47
N ILE A 18 -8.88 -19.16 1.24
CA ILE A 18 -8.51 -17.99 0.41
C ILE A 18 -9.01 -16.70 1.06
N ALA A 19 -10.23 -16.65 1.59
CA ALA A 19 -10.75 -15.50 2.33
C ALA A 19 -10.02 -15.30 3.68
N GLY A 20 -9.55 -16.37 4.31
CA GLY A 20 -8.74 -16.36 5.52
C GLY A 20 -7.31 -15.89 5.27
N TYR A 21 -6.68 -16.37 4.19
CA TYR A 21 -5.38 -15.89 3.69
C TYR A 21 -5.48 -14.43 3.22
N MET A 22 -6.55 -14.04 2.54
CA MET A 22 -6.81 -12.64 2.21
C MET A 22 -7.01 -11.80 3.48
N LYS A 23 -7.79 -12.26 4.47
CA LYS A 23 -7.92 -11.58 5.77
C LYS A 23 -6.58 -11.46 6.53
N MET A 24 -5.68 -12.43 6.40
CA MET A 24 -4.36 -12.43 7.03
C MET A 24 -3.32 -11.57 6.29
N LEU A 25 -3.48 -11.32 4.99
CA LEU A 25 -2.50 -10.56 4.20
C LEU A 25 -2.65 -9.03 4.29
N TYR A 26 -3.75 -8.52 4.84
CA TYR A 26 -4.04 -7.07 4.78
C TYR A 26 -3.59 -6.24 5.99
N CYS A 27 -3.07 -6.83 7.07
CA CYS A 27 -2.48 -6.05 8.16
C CYS A 27 -1.34 -6.81 8.86
N GLN A 28 -0.10 -6.57 8.35
CA GLN A 28 1.15 -6.47 9.11
C GLN A 28 1.69 -7.77 9.75
N PRO A 29 2.73 -8.42 9.16
CA PRO A 29 4.10 -7.96 9.42
C PRO A 29 5.14 -8.16 8.27
N MET A 30 4.78 -8.68 7.09
CA MET A 30 5.76 -8.94 6.01
C MET A 30 6.05 -7.73 5.08
N ARG A 31 5.55 -6.53 5.40
CA ARG A 31 5.31 -5.48 4.38
C ARG A 31 6.33 -4.33 4.31
N THR A 32 7.00 -3.92 5.39
CA THR A 32 7.99 -2.83 5.26
C THR A 32 9.25 -3.28 4.54
N TRP A 33 9.79 -4.43 4.94
CA TRP A 33 10.94 -5.01 4.27
C TRP A 33 10.63 -5.33 2.80
N SER A 34 9.48 -5.91 2.49
CA SER A 34 9.14 -6.25 1.10
C SER A 34 8.94 -5.03 0.21
N ILE A 35 8.29 -3.95 0.68
CA ILE A 35 8.14 -2.72 -0.13
C ILE A 35 9.47 -1.99 -0.27
N ILE A 36 10.24 -1.86 0.82
CA ILE A 36 11.57 -1.24 0.77
C ILE A 36 12.49 -2.05 -0.14
N TYR A 37 12.54 -3.38 -0.02
CA TYR A 37 13.32 -4.24 -0.90
C TYR A 37 12.80 -4.27 -2.33
N SER A 38 11.49 -4.19 -2.56
CA SER A 38 10.94 -4.10 -3.92
C SER A 38 11.26 -2.78 -4.58
N VAL A 39 11.17 -1.66 -3.85
CA VAL A 39 11.56 -0.33 -4.32
C VAL A 39 13.06 -0.27 -4.54
N LEU A 40 13.88 -0.75 -3.60
CA LEU A 40 15.33 -0.83 -3.75
C LEU A 40 15.75 -1.76 -4.89
N PHE A 41 15.06 -2.88 -5.09
CA PHE A 41 15.31 -3.81 -6.19
C PHE A 41 14.92 -3.21 -7.54
N ILE A 42 13.78 -2.51 -7.63
CA ILE A 42 13.38 -1.78 -8.84
C ILE A 42 14.36 -0.62 -9.12
N ILE A 43 14.84 0.09 -8.08
CA ILE A 43 15.87 1.12 -8.21
C ILE A 43 17.21 0.51 -8.66
N LEU A 44 17.60 -0.64 -8.12
CA LEU A 44 18.81 -1.37 -8.51
C LEU A 44 18.74 -1.83 -9.98
N LEU A 45 17.60 -2.40 -10.40
CA LEU A 45 17.35 -2.78 -11.80
C LEU A 45 17.31 -1.57 -12.74
N ALA A 46 16.84 -0.40 -12.26
CA ALA A 46 16.84 0.83 -13.04
C ALA A 46 18.23 1.47 -13.14
N TRP A 47 19.08 1.31 -12.12
CA TRP A 47 20.44 1.87 -12.05
C TRP A 47 21.38 1.29 -13.11
N GLU A 48 21.24 0.01 -13.43
CA GLU A 48 22.03 -0.69 -14.46
C GLU A 48 21.74 -0.20 -15.90
N SER A 49 20.74 0.68 -16.10
CA SER A 49 20.17 0.96 -17.42
C SER A 49 20.26 2.38 -17.96
N ASN A 50 21.02 3.32 -17.37
CA ASN A 50 21.00 4.71 -17.86
C ASN A 50 22.36 5.34 -18.19
N PRO A 51 22.65 5.67 -19.48
CA PRO A 51 23.29 6.95 -19.77
C PRO A 51 22.32 8.08 -19.33
N ALA A 52 22.81 9.25 -18.95
CA ALA A 52 21.97 10.34 -18.44
C ALA A 52 20.85 10.76 -19.43
N ILE A 53 19.68 10.13 -19.34
CA ILE A 53 18.50 10.42 -20.15
C ILE A 53 17.52 11.23 -19.28
N ALA A 54 17.13 12.40 -19.77
CA ALA A 54 16.08 13.22 -19.17
C ALA A 54 14.81 12.39 -18.96
N ALA A 55 14.18 12.51 -17.79
CA ALA A 55 12.97 11.74 -17.47
C ALA A 55 11.88 11.93 -18.54
N ASP A 56 11.29 10.83 -19.01
CA ASP A 56 10.19 10.89 -19.98
C ASP A 56 9.04 11.74 -19.43
N PRO A 57 8.39 12.59 -20.25
CA PRO A 57 7.24 13.37 -19.81
C PRO A 57 6.11 12.45 -19.34
N TRP A 58 5.38 12.88 -18.31
CA TRP A 58 4.26 12.11 -17.74
C TRP A 58 3.12 12.00 -18.74
N SER A 59 2.67 10.77 -18.97
CA SER A 59 1.48 10.49 -19.75
C SER A 59 0.22 10.97 -19.02
N LYS A 60 -0.92 11.05 -19.74
CA LYS A 60 -2.23 11.30 -19.10
C LYS A 60 -2.56 10.21 -18.07
N GLN A 61 -2.21 8.96 -18.38
CA GLN A 61 -2.41 7.83 -17.47
C GLN A 61 -1.56 7.97 -16.21
N ASP A 62 -0.28 8.35 -16.34
CA ASP A 62 0.64 8.53 -15.20
C ASP A 62 0.06 9.55 -14.21
N LYS A 63 -0.48 10.67 -14.71
CA LYS A 63 -1.12 11.72 -13.90
C LYS A 63 -2.36 11.23 -13.17
N ILE A 64 -3.19 10.43 -13.84
CA ILE A 64 -4.41 9.87 -13.24
C ILE A 64 -4.05 8.89 -12.13
N LEU A 65 -3.15 7.95 -12.41
CA LEU A 65 -2.73 6.95 -11.43
C LEU A 65 -2.03 7.60 -10.23
N GLU A 66 -1.17 8.60 -10.46
CA GLU A 66 -0.55 9.34 -9.37
C GLU A 66 -1.62 10.05 -8.53
N GLY A 67 -2.58 10.72 -9.16
CA GLY A 67 -3.69 11.36 -8.45
C GLY A 67 -4.51 10.38 -7.59
N VAL A 68 -4.80 9.19 -8.11
CA VAL A 68 -5.50 8.14 -7.36
C VAL A 68 -4.67 7.68 -6.17
N TYR A 69 -3.37 7.43 -6.36
CA TYR A 69 -2.46 7.08 -5.28
C TYR A 69 -2.44 8.17 -4.19
N LEU A 70 -2.28 9.45 -4.57
CA LEU A 70 -2.23 10.57 -3.62
C LEU A 70 -3.50 10.69 -2.78
N ILE A 71 -4.68 10.47 -3.38
CA ILE A 71 -5.94 10.45 -2.65
C ILE A 71 -5.97 9.30 -1.64
N LEU A 72 -5.62 8.08 -2.06
CA LEU A 72 -5.57 6.93 -1.16
C LEU A 72 -4.56 7.13 -0.02
N HIS A 73 -3.41 7.72 -0.33
CA HIS A 73 -2.36 8.01 0.63
C HIS A 73 -2.78 9.08 1.65
N ALA A 74 -3.54 10.10 1.22
CA ALA A 74 -4.13 11.09 2.12
C ALA A 74 -5.21 10.48 3.03
N VAL A 75 -6.02 9.55 2.50
CA VAL A 75 -7.01 8.80 3.30
C VAL A 75 -6.32 7.93 4.35
N ASP A 76 -5.26 7.21 3.97
CA ASP A 76 -4.46 6.38 4.88
C ASP A 76 -3.78 7.23 5.97
N MET A 77 -3.27 8.42 5.61
CA MET A 77 -2.76 9.40 6.58
C MET A 77 -3.84 9.77 7.60
N GLY A 78 -5.06 10.07 7.12
CA GLY A 78 -6.16 10.45 8.01
C GLY A 78 -6.62 9.32 8.93
N GLN A 79 -6.54 8.07 8.48
CA GLN A 79 -6.79 6.90 9.33
C GLN A 79 -5.66 6.69 10.34
N THR A 80 -4.41 6.92 9.95
CA THR A 80 -3.25 6.87 10.86
C THR A 80 -3.33 7.96 11.95
N LEU A 81 -3.84 9.14 11.61
CA LEU A 81 -4.13 10.20 12.58
C LEU A 81 -5.25 9.83 13.56
N ASP A 82 -6.25 9.06 13.10
CA ASP A 82 -7.29 8.49 13.97
C ASP A 82 -6.71 7.45 14.94
N ILE A 83 -5.79 6.59 14.48
CA ILE A 83 -5.02 5.67 15.35
C ILE A 83 -4.25 6.45 16.40
N ALA A 84 -3.49 7.47 15.99
CA ALA A 84 -2.70 8.31 16.88
C ALA A 84 -3.55 9.06 17.92
N SER A 85 -4.83 9.30 17.62
CA SER A 85 -5.76 9.99 18.52
C SER A 85 -6.49 9.05 19.49
N HIS A 86 -6.40 7.73 19.30
CA HIS A 86 -7.05 6.71 20.15
C HIS A 86 -6.06 5.59 20.55
N PRO A 87 -4.97 5.92 21.26
CA PRO A 87 -3.91 4.96 21.60
C PRO A 87 -4.35 3.86 22.56
N ASP A 88 -5.47 4.05 23.26
CA ASP A 88 -6.13 3.06 24.11
C ASP A 88 -6.86 1.96 23.32
N LYS A 89 -7.22 2.26 22.06
CA LYS A 89 -8.03 1.38 21.21
C LYS A 89 -7.24 0.78 20.05
N TYR A 90 -6.32 1.54 19.48
CA TYR A 90 -5.56 1.15 18.30
C TYR A 90 -4.06 1.34 18.51
N TYR A 91 -3.27 0.58 17.75
CA TYR A 91 -1.84 0.80 17.64
C TYR A 91 -1.43 0.72 16.17
N GLU A 92 -0.45 1.54 15.81
CA GLU A 92 0.15 1.56 14.49
C GLU A 92 1.16 0.41 14.36
N TYR A 93 1.18 -0.22 13.20
CA TYR A 93 2.10 -1.33 12.93
C TYR A 93 3.32 -0.90 12.11
N ASN A 94 3.25 0.26 11.46
CA ASN A 94 4.35 0.82 10.70
C ASN A 94 5.57 1.03 11.63
N PRO A 95 6.66 0.26 11.44
CA PRO A 95 7.83 0.33 12.31
C PRO A 95 8.56 1.67 12.24
N VAL A 96 8.40 2.45 11.17
CA VAL A 96 8.97 3.79 11.05
C VAL A 96 8.27 4.78 11.98
N LEU A 97 6.95 4.64 12.13
CA LEU A 97 6.13 5.49 12.99
C LEU A 97 6.11 5.02 14.45
N GLY A 98 6.33 3.72 14.67
CA GLY A 98 6.16 3.09 15.98
C GLY A 98 4.68 2.90 16.34
N LYS A 99 4.41 2.28 17.50
CA LYS A 99 3.06 1.86 17.89
C LYS A 99 2.10 3.00 18.21
N HIS A 100 2.62 4.09 18.76
CA HIS A 100 1.84 5.24 19.19
C HIS A 100 2.48 6.52 18.65
N PRO A 101 2.38 6.77 17.34
CA PRO A 101 3.04 7.91 16.72
C PRO A 101 2.40 9.22 17.18
N THR A 102 3.21 10.28 17.26
CA THR A 102 2.68 11.64 17.39
C THR A 102 2.08 12.10 16.06
N LYS A 103 1.09 13.01 16.09
CA LYS A 103 0.50 13.57 14.85
C LYS A 103 1.54 14.18 13.92
N SER A 104 2.54 14.87 14.47
CA SER A 104 3.63 15.45 13.67
C SER A 104 4.49 14.40 12.98
N ALA A 105 4.77 13.27 13.62
CA ALA A 105 5.47 12.15 13.00
C ALA A 105 4.67 11.54 11.86
N VAL A 106 3.34 11.39 12.03
CA VAL A 106 2.43 10.93 10.96
C VAL A 106 2.51 11.87 9.76
N TYR A 107 2.32 13.18 9.95
CA TYR A 107 2.42 14.16 8.87
C TYR A 107 3.77 14.11 8.15
N ALA A 108 4.88 14.11 8.90
CA ALA A 108 6.22 14.05 8.33
C ALA A 108 6.44 12.79 7.48
N TYR A 109 6.00 11.63 7.97
CA TYR A 109 6.11 10.35 7.26
C TYR A 109 5.29 10.35 5.96
N PHE A 110 4.03 10.78 6.00
CA PHE A 110 3.16 10.76 4.81
C PHE A 110 3.57 11.80 3.76
N ILE A 111 4.04 12.98 4.17
CA ILE A 111 4.62 13.98 3.26
C ILE A 111 5.90 13.44 2.63
N GLY A 112 6.81 12.88 3.43
CA GLY A 112 8.07 12.31 2.93
C GLY A 112 7.83 11.18 1.92
N THR A 113 6.96 10.23 2.26
CA THR A 113 6.60 9.12 1.36
C THR A 113 5.85 9.57 0.11
N THR A 114 5.07 10.66 0.19
CA THR A 114 4.46 11.29 -1.00
C THR A 114 5.55 11.81 -1.95
N MET A 115 6.52 12.56 -1.43
CA MET A 115 7.62 13.10 -2.24
C MET A 115 8.45 11.98 -2.87
N VAL A 116 8.71 10.91 -2.11
CA VAL A 116 9.41 9.72 -2.61
C VAL A 116 8.61 9.06 -3.74
N HIS A 117 7.30 8.85 -3.57
CA HIS A 117 6.48 8.22 -4.60
C HIS A 117 6.47 9.02 -5.91
N ILE A 118 6.26 10.35 -5.83
CA ILE A 118 6.32 11.25 -6.99
C ILE A 118 7.72 11.21 -7.64
N GLY A 119 8.78 11.24 -6.84
CA GLY A 119 10.16 11.19 -7.31
C GLY A 119 10.48 9.88 -8.05
N VAL A 120 10.07 8.74 -7.46
CA VAL A 120 10.21 7.43 -8.09
C VAL A 120 9.40 7.39 -9.39
N THR A 121 8.13 7.79 -9.39
CA THR A 121 7.31 7.87 -10.62
C THR A 121 7.98 8.73 -11.70
N HIS A 122 8.60 9.86 -11.32
CA HIS A 122 9.26 10.77 -12.25
C HIS A 122 10.49 10.12 -12.91
N TRP A 123 11.36 9.49 -12.14
CA TRP A 123 12.61 8.90 -12.65
C TRP A 123 12.46 7.50 -13.21
N LEU A 124 11.37 6.81 -12.90
CA LEU A 124 11.12 5.46 -13.40
C LEU A 124 10.86 5.50 -14.92
N PRO A 125 11.48 4.62 -15.72
CA PRO A 125 11.21 4.54 -17.16
C PRO A 125 9.73 4.35 -17.44
N LYS A 126 9.20 5.02 -18.47
CA LYS A 126 7.76 5.09 -18.77
C LYS A 126 7.06 3.74 -18.77
N ARG A 127 7.74 2.67 -19.25
CA ARG A 127 7.19 1.31 -19.30
C ARG A 127 6.85 0.70 -17.92
N TYR A 128 7.48 1.17 -16.85
CA TYR A 128 7.31 0.62 -15.49
C TYR A 128 6.41 1.46 -14.59
N ARG A 129 6.18 2.74 -14.91
CA ARG A 129 5.30 3.65 -14.14
C ARG A 129 3.92 3.08 -13.84
N PRO A 130 3.13 2.59 -14.82
CA PRO A 130 1.80 2.08 -14.54
C PRO A 130 1.81 0.83 -13.64
N TRP A 131 2.87 0.01 -13.71
CA TRP A 131 3.04 -1.13 -12.81
C TRP A 131 3.35 -0.68 -11.38
N PHE A 132 4.32 0.23 -11.22
CA PHE A 132 4.67 0.79 -9.93
C PHE A 132 3.46 1.44 -9.26
N GLN A 133 2.80 2.38 -9.95
CA GLN A 133 1.63 3.09 -9.44
C GLN A 133 0.44 2.16 -9.21
N GLY A 134 0.20 1.20 -10.11
CA GLY A 134 -0.90 0.23 -9.97
C GLY A 134 -0.72 -0.67 -8.74
N ILE A 135 0.50 -1.16 -8.50
CA ILE A 135 0.82 -1.98 -7.32
C ILE A 135 0.64 -1.16 -6.04
N THR A 136 1.17 0.07 -5.99
CA THR A 136 1.05 0.92 -4.80
C THR A 136 -0.40 1.31 -4.52
N ILE A 137 -1.19 1.62 -5.55
CA ILE A 137 -2.65 1.84 -5.44
C ILE A 137 -3.35 0.62 -4.85
N GLY A 138 -3.07 -0.59 -5.36
CA GLY A 138 -3.68 -1.82 -4.85
C GLY A 138 -3.34 -2.07 -3.38
N LEU A 139 -2.09 -1.85 -2.99
CA LEU A 139 -1.61 -1.99 -1.61
C LEU A 139 -2.22 -0.94 -0.67
N SER A 140 -2.28 0.33 -1.08
CA SER A 140 -2.89 1.41 -0.29
C SER A 140 -4.40 1.26 -0.18
N GLY A 141 -5.08 0.91 -1.28
CA GLY A 141 -6.52 0.64 -1.29
C GLY A 141 -6.90 -0.50 -0.33
N GLY A 142 -6.09 -1.56 -0.30
CA GLY A 142 -6.26 -2.66 0.66
C GLY A 142 -6.15 -2.22 2.12
N CYS A 143 -5.14 -1.41 2.46
CA CYS A 143 -5.00 -0.82 3.80
C CYS A 143 -6.22 0.03 4.16
N VAL A 144 -6.57 0.96 3.28
CA VAL A 144 -7.69 1.89 3.51
C VAL A 144 -8.97 1.13 3.78
N LEU A 145 -9.25 0.10 2.98
CA LEU A 145 -10.45 -0.72 3.13
C LEU A 145 -10.43 -1.55 4.41
N HIS A 146 -9.28 -2.13 4.78
CA HIS A 146 -9.11 -2.82 6.05
C HIS A 146 -9.35 -1.88 7.24
N ASN A 147 -8.72 -0.71 7.23
CA ASN A 147 -8.86 0.32 8.26
C ASN A 147 -10.32 0.76 8.41
N PHE A 148 -11.04 0.98 7.31
CA PHE A 148 -12.48 1.25 7.34
C PHE A 148 -13.28 0.10 7.96
N ASN A 149 -12.95 -1.15 7.62
CA ASN A 149 -13.65 -2.33 8.14
C ASN A 149 -13.43 -2.56 9.64
N ILE A 150 -12.30 -2.14 10.20
CA ILE A 150 -12.05 -2.19 11.67
C ILE A 150 -12.56 -0.94 12.41
N GLY A 151 -13.18 0.00 11.69
CA GLY A 151 -13.85 1.17 12.26
C GLY A 151 -13.00 2.43 12.36
N LEU A 152 -11.82 2.48 11.75
CA LEU A 152 -11.06 3.72 11.62
C LEU A 152 -11.77 4.70 10.68
N ARG A 153 -11.69 5.98 11.02
CA ARG A 153 -12.25 7.08 10.25
C ARG A 153 -11.12 7.96 9.71
N VAL A 154 -11.43 8.71 8.65
CA VAL A 154 -10.50 9.71 8.12
C VAL A 154 -10.62 10.98 8.98
N ARG A 155 -9.52 11.38 9.63
CA ARG A 155 -9.44 12.61 10.44
C ARG A 155 -8.17 13.39 10.08
N PHE A 156 -8.25 14.72 10.08
CA PHE A 156 -7.11 15.62 9.82
C PHE A 156 -6.88 16.55 11.01
#